data_AF-A0A9E3AJF0-F1
#
_entry.id   AF-A0A9E3AJF0-F1
#
_cell.length_a   1.000
_cell.length_b   1.000
_cell.length_c   1.000
_cell.angle_alpha   90.00
_cell.angle_beta   90.00
_cell.angle_gamma   90.00
#
_symmetry.space_group_name_H-M   'P 1'
#
loop_
_entity.id
_entity.type
_entity.pdbx_description
1 polymer ?
#
loop_
_entity_poly.entity_id
_entity_poly.type
_entity_poly.pdbx_seq_one_letter_code
_entity_poly.pdbx_strand_id
1 'polypeptide(L)' 'MSDQESRARKPARRGFAAMDKERQREIARKGGASVPDDKRSFSQDRDLAAAAGRKGGEASHGGGRRRTTETGAAART' A
#
# COMPACT_ATOMS: atom_id res chain seq x y z
N MET A 1 -30.73 34.53 9.95
CA MET A 1 -31.07 33.37 9.09
C MET A 1 -30.05 33.36 7.97
N SER A 2 -29.15 32.43 7.75
CA SER A 2 -28.84 31.14 8.36
C SER A 2 -27.46 30.75 7.81
N ASP A 3 -26.39 31.12 8.52
CA ASP A 3 -25.05 30.62 8.22
C ASP A 3 -24.92 29.20 8.80
N GLN A 4 -25.55 28.22 8.14
CA GLN A 4 -25.39 26.81 8.50
C GLN A 4 -24.20 26.18 7.76
N GLU A 5 -23.07 26.22 8.48
CA GLU A 5 -22.31 25.02 8.83
C GLU A 5 -21.76 24.18 7.66
N SER A 6 -20.68 24.68 7.05
CA SER A 6 -19.69 23.82 6.37
C SER A 6 -18.95 22.96 7.40
N ARG A 7 -19.66 22.00 8.01
CA ARG A 7 -19.06 20.92 8.79
C ARG A 7 -18.04 20.24 7.90
N ALA A 8 -16.77 20.27 8.31
CA ALA A 8 -15.66 19.61 7.65
C ALA A 8 -15.96 18.11 7.44
N ARG A 9 -16.60 17.77 6.31
CA ARG A 9 -16.88 16.40 5.92
C ARG A 9 -15.53 15.77 5.59
N LYS A 10 -15.15 14.74 6.35
CA LYS A 10 -13.98 13.92 6.05
C LYS A 10 -14.07 13.51 4.57
N PRO A 11 -13.01 13.70 3.77
CA PRO A 11 -13.06 13.31 2.37
C PRO A 11 -13.40 11.82 2.30
N ALA A 12 -14.42 11.49 1.50
CA ALA A 12 -14.80 10.10 1.29
C ALA A 12 -13.58 9.33 0.78
N ARG A 13 -13.38 8.10 1.28
CA ARG A 13 -12.33 7.21 0.76
C ARG A 13 -12.59 7.04 -0.74
N ARG A 14 -11.60 7.39 -1.56
CA ARG A 14 -11.65 7.37 -3.03
C ARG A 14 -10.39 6.68 -3.57
N GLY A 15 -10.46 6.23 -4.82
CA GLY A 15 -9.33 5.59 -5.51
C GLY A 15 -9.12 4.12 -5.13
N PHE A 16 -7.98 3.57 -5.54
CA PHE A 16 -7.67 2.14 -5.45
C PHE A 16 -7.76 1.57 -4.04
N ALA A 17 -7.33 2.33 -3.03
CA ALA A 17 -7.37 1.91 -1.63
C ALA A 17 -8.78 1.91 -1.01
N ALA A 18 -9.76 2.52 -1.67
CA ALA A 18 -11.14 2.59 -1.22
C ALA A 18 -12.06 1.55 -1.87
N MET A 19 -11.58 0.81 -2.87
CA MET A 19 -12.33 -0.24 -3.56
C MET A 19 -12.45 -1.50 -2.72
N ASP A 20 -13.39 -2.38 -3.09
CA ASP A 20 -13.51 -3.72 -2.51
C ASP A 20 -12.24 -4.54 -2.71
N LYS A 21 -11.88 -5.35 -1.71
CA LYS A 21 -10.63 -6.13 -1.70
C LYS A 21 -10.51 -7.07 -2.89
N GLU A 22 -11.61 -7.67 -3.34
CA GLU A 22 -11.61 -8.58 -4.48
C GLU A 22 -11.29 -7.84 -5.78
N ARG A 23 -11.97 -6.71 -6.02
CA ARG A 23 -11.70 -5.83 -7.15
C ARG A 23 -10.28 -5.26 -7.13
N GLN A 24 -9.78 -4.90 -5.95
CA GLN A 24 -8.40 -4.44 -5.77
C GLN A 24 -7.39 -5.53 -6.18
N ARG A 25 -7.60 -6.78 -5.76
CA ARG A 25 -6.76 -7.92 -6.13
C ARG A 25 -6.83 -8.23 -7.61
N GLU A 26 -8.01 -8.18 -8.20
CA GLU A 26 -8.20 -8.40 -9.64
C GLU A 26 -7.44 -7.36 -10.46
N ILE A 27 -7.59 -6.07 -10.13
CA ILE A 27 -6.87 -4.99 -10.80
C ILE A 27 -5.36 -5.13 -10.61
N ALA A 28 -4.89 -5.46 -9.40
CA ALA A 28 -3.46 -5.70 -9.16
C ALA A 28 -2.93 -6.88 -9.98
N ARG A 29 -3.69 -8.00 -10.03
CA ARG A 29 -3.35 -9.18 -10.83
C ARG A 29 -3.28 -8.82 -12.32
N LYS A 30 -4.28 -8.11 -12.83
CA LYS A 30 -4.34 -7.65 -14.23
C LYS A 30 -3.19 -6.70 -14.56
N GLY A 31 -2.87 -5.76 -13.67
CA GLY A 31 -1.74 -4.85 -13.82
C GLY A 31 -0.42 -5.60 -13.92
N GLY A 32 -0.19 -6.60 -13.07
CA GLY A 32 1.02 -7.45 -13.12
C GLY A 32 1.05 -8.41 -14.32
N ALA A 33 -0.10 -8.90 -14.77
CA ALA A 33 -0.23 -9.81 -15.90
C ALA A 33 -0.16 -9.12 -17.27
N SER A 34 -0.21 -7.78 -17.32
CA SER A 34 -0.22 -7.02 -18.58
C SER A 34 1.07 -7.17 -19.40
N VAL A 35 2.15 -7.63 -18.75
CA VAL A 35 3.42 -7.94 -19.40
C VAL A 35 3.62 -9.45 -19.37
N PRO A 36 3.87 -10.13 -20.52
CA PRO A 36 4.20 -11.54 -20.56
C PRO A 36 5.43 -11.84 -19.71
N ASP A 37 5.47 -12.99 -19.04
CA ASP A 37 6.49 -13.38 -18.07
C ASP A 37 7.93 -13.16 -18.57
N ASP A 38 8.22 -13.50 -19.82
CA ASP A 38 9.55 -13.34 -20.45
C ASP A 38 9.96 -11.88 -20.67
N LYS A 39 8.99 -10.97 -20.73
CA LYS A 39 9.18 -9.53 -20.97
C LYS A 39 9.09 -8.70 -19.70
N ARG A 40 8.86 -9.32 -18.55
CA ARG A 40 8.79 -8.60 -17.27
C ARG A 40 10.20 -8.19 -16.87
N SER A 41 10.37 -6.93 -16.44
CA SER A 41 11.68 -6.42 -16.02
C SER A 41 12.31 -7.26 -14.90
N PHE A 42 11.51 -7.94 -14.07
CA PHE A 42 12.01 -8.86 -13.05
C PHE A 42 12.54 -10.19 -13.57
N SER A 43 12.10 -10.63 -14.74
CA SER A 43 12.60 -11.85 -15.39
C SER A 43 13.86 -11.57 -16.22
N GLN A 44 14.03 -10.33 -16.66
CA GLN A 44 15.16 -9.92 -17.50
C GLN A 44 16.41 -9.58 -16.68
N ASP A 45 16.24 -8.77 -15.63
CA ASP A 45 17.35 -8.32 -14.79
C ASP A 45 16.90 -8.24 -13.32
N ARG A 46 17.42 -9.19 -12.54
CA ARG A 46 17.12 -9.32 -11.11
C ARG A 46 17.60 -8.11 -10.31
N ASP A 47 18.73 -7.52 -10.69
CA ASP A 47 19.34 -6.40 -9.95
C ASP A 47 18.58 -5.10 -10.21
N LEU A 48 18.18 -4.85 -11.46
CA LEU A 48 17.32 -3.73 -11.82
C LEU A 48 15.97 -3.80 -11.10
N ALA A 49 15.35 -4.98 -11.07
CA ALA A 49 14.08 -5.18 -10.38
C ALA A 49 14.21 -4.97 -8.87
N ALA A 50 15.29 -5.47 -8.26
CA ALA A 50 15.58 -5.24 -6.86
C ALA A 50 15.80 -3.75 -6.55
N ALA A 51 16.53 -3.03 -7.41
CA ALA A 51 16.76 -1.59 -7.27
C ALA A 51 15.45 -0.79 -7.38
N ALA A 52 14.62 -1.09 -8.38
CA ALA A 52 13.31 -0.46 -8.55
C ALA A 52 12.38 -0.74 -7.35
N GLY A 53 12.36 -1.98 -6.85
CA GLY A 53 11.59 -2.37 -5.67
C GLY A 53 12.02 -1.62 -4.41
N ARG A 54 13.33 -1.53 -4.16
CA ARG A 54 13.89 -0.73 -3.05
C ARG A 54 13.45 0.73 -3.15
N LYS A 55 13.63 1.35 -4.32
CA LYS A 55 13.26 2.75 -4.54
C LYS A 55 11.76 3.01 -4.33
N GLY A 56 10.91 2.11 -4.82
CA GLY A 56 9.47 2.18 -4.60
C GLY A 56 9.10 2.06 -3.12
N GLY A 57 9.77 1.18 -2.37
CA GLY A 57 9.58 1.01 -0.93
C GLY A 57 10.04 2.24 -0.12
N GLU A 58 11.12 2.90 -0.54
CA GLU A 58 11.60 4.14 0.10
C GLU A 58 10.60 5.30 -0.07
N ALA A 59 10.02 5.45 -1.27
CA ALA A 59 9.00 6.46 -1.56
C ALA A 59 7.68 6.19 -0.82
N SER A 60 7.42 4.92 -0.52
CA SER A 60 6.27 4.46 0.24
C SER A 60 6.61 4.48 1.73
N HIS A 61 6.78 5.67 2.35
CA HIS A 61 7.06 5.79 3.79
C HIS A 61 6.30 4.73 4.61
N GLY A 62 7.04 3.74 5.11
CA GLY A 62 6.57 2.39 5.43
C GLY A 62 5.27 2.35 6.23
N GLY A 63 4.16 2.11 5.53
CA GLY A 63 2.88 1.82 6.15
C GLY A 63 2.95 0.48 6.88
N GLY A 64 3.14 0.51 8.19
CA GLY A 64 2.71 -0.60 9.05
C GLY A 64 3.74 -1.31 9.91
N ARG A 65 4.85 -0.67 10.32
CA ARG A 65 5.57 -1.09 11.54
C ARG A 65 5.25 -0.17 12.71
N ARG A 66 3.97 -0.16 13.12
CA ARG A 66 3.64 0.25 14.49
C ARG A 66 4.27 -0.80 15.40
N ARG A 67 5.31 -0.36 16.12
CA ARG A 67 6.00 -1.06 17.20
C ARG A 67 5.00 -1.83 18.08
N THR A 68 4.96 -3.15 17.95
CA THR A 68 4.41 -4.05 18.98
C THR A 68 5.58 -4.56 19.82
N THR A 69 6.23 -3.66 20.54
CA THR A 69 7.30 -3.99 21.50
C THR A 69 7.23 -3.03 22.68
N GLU A 70 6.07 -2.96 23.34
CA GLU A 70 5.94 -2.30 24.65
C GLU A 70 4.60 -2.74 25.26
N THR A 71 4.56 -3.94 25.84
CA THR A 71 3.70 -4.41 26.96
C THR A 71 3.83 -5.93 26.99
N GLY A 72 4.83 -6.42 27.72
CA GLY A 72 5.08 -7.87 27.85
C GLY A 72 6.32 -8.24 28.67
N ALA A 73 6.88 -7.29 29.44
CA ALA A 73 8.07 -7.50 30.28
C ALA A 73 7.80 -7.11 31.74
N ALA A 74 6.63 -7.48 32.27
CA ALA A 74 6.31 -7.32 33.69
C ALA A 74 5.47 -8.52 34.17
N ALA A 75 6.03 -9.72 34.09
CA ALA A 75 5.49 -10.92 34.74
C ALA A 75 6.54 -12.04 34.74
N ARG A 76 7.72 -11.79 35.32
CA ARG A 76 8.68 -12.83 35.72
C ARG A 76 9.50 -12.34 36.92
N THR A 77 8.91 -12.48 38.09
CA THR A 77 9.55 -12.55 39.41
C THR A 77 8.79 -13.59 40.21
#